data_AF-A0A6J4LU67-F1
#
_entry.id   AF-A0A6J4LU67-F1
#
_cell.length_a   1.000
_cell.length_b   1.000
_cell.length_c   1.000
_cell.angle_alpha   90.00
_cell.angle_beta   90.00
_cell.angle_gamma   90.00
#
_symmetry.space_group_name_H-M   'P 1'
#
loop_
_entity.id
_entity.type
_entity.pdbx_description
1 polymer ?
#
loop_
_entity_poly.entity_id
_entity_poly.type
_entity_poly.pdbx_seq_one_letter_code
_entity_poly.pdbx_strand_id
1 'polypeptide(L)'
;MVLLAATLASIPVRRPRPTRRRPQGVCLDKAYDITWVYRLLVDAGFTPHVRAIREDALARRQGTRARRWVVERTHSWLNRFRGLLVRWEKKTVNYAGSLHLACAYITFARAGLLG
;
A
#
# COMPACT_ATOMS: atom_id res chain seq x y z
N MET A 1 -4.86 12.91 13.04
CA MET A 1 -5.09 11.56 13.61
C MET A 1 -4.41 10.53 12.73
N VAL A 2 -3.59 9.66 13.30
CA VAL A 2 -2.87 8.65 12.52
C VAL A 2 -3.78 7.42 12.35
N LEU A 3 -4.24 7.19 11.13
CA LEU A 3 -5.20 6.13 10.77
C LEU A 3 -4.61 4.70 10.81
N LEU A 4 -3.35 4.53 11.21
CA LEU A 4 -2.62 3.26 11.14
C LEU A 4 -3.33 2.12 11.85
N ALA A 5 -3.78 2.32 13.10
CA ALA A 5 -4.44 1.27 13.87
C ALA A 5 -5.74 0.80 13.18
N ALA A 6 -6.54 1.74 12.68
CA ALA A 6 -7.75 1.43 11.93
C ALA A 6 -7.42 0.66 10.64
N THR A 7 -6.37 1.07 9.91
CA THR A 7 -5.92 0.38 8.70
C THR A 7 -5.42 -1.05 8.98
N LEU A 8 -4.73 -1.28 10.08
CA LEU A 8 -4.29 -2.63 10.48
C LEU A 8 -5.49 -3.50 10.88
N ALA A 9 -6.51 -2.92 11.49
CA ALA A 9 -7.75 -3.62 11.86
C ALA A 9 -8.64 -3.93 10.64
N SER A 10 -8.55 -3.13 9.57
CA SER A 10 -9.38 -3.28 8.37
C SER A 10 -8.82 -4.24 7.33
N ILE A 11 -7.84 -5.08 7.67
CA ILE A 11 -7.24 -6.01 6.70
C ILE A 11 -8.31 -7.04 6.30
N PRO A 12 -8.71 -7.09 5.00
CA PRO A 12 -9.89 -7.83 4.58
C PRO A 12 -9.66 -9.35 4.46
N VAL A 13 -8.41 -9.79 4.59
CA VAL A 13 -8.01 -11.19 4.42
C VAL A 13 -7.22 -11.69 5.63
N ARG A 14 -7.41 -12.95 6.00
CA ARG A 14 -6.67 -13.55 7.11
C ARG A 14 -5.17 -13.52 6.79
N ARG A 15 -4.40 -12.87 7.67
CA ARG A 15 -2.94 -12.84 7.54
C ARG A 15 -2.34 -14.21 7.87
N PRO A 16 -1.33 -14.66 7.10
CA PRO A 16 -0.53 -15.81 7.50
C PRO A 16 0.23 -15.47 8.80
N ARG A 17 0.55 -16.49 9.61
CA ARG A 17 1.38 -16.27 10.81
C ARG A 17 2.82 -15.90 10.39
N PRO A 18 3.39 -14.80 10.88
CA PRO A 18 4.77 -14.43 10.58
C PRO A 18 5.75 -15.45 11.18
N THR A 19 6.84 -15.73 10.47
CA THR A 19 7.93 -16.60 10.95
C THR A 19 9.28 -15.93 10.72
N ARG A 20 10.34 -16.40 11.37
CA ARG A 20 11.70 -15.88 11.13
C ARG A 20 12.13 -15.95 9.66
N ARG A 21 11.70 -16.99 8.93
CA ARG A 21 11.99 -17.18 7.50
C ARG A 21 11.06 -16.38 6.57
N ARG A 22 9.88 -16.01 7.06
CA ARG A 22 8.86 -15.24 6.30
C ARG A 22 8.31 -14.11 7.18
N PRO A 23 9.13 -13.08 7.45
CA PRO A 23 8.67 -11.90 8.16
C PRO A 23 7.66 -11.14 7.29
N GLN A 24 6.78 -10.37 7.94
CA GLN A 24 5.81 -9.52 7.25
C GLN A 24 6.22 -8.07 7.41
N GLY A 25 6.82 -7.48 6.38
CA GLY A 25 7.24 -6.09 6.40
C GLY A 25 6.09 -5.11 6.19
N VAL A 26 6.13 -3.96 6.85
CA VAL A 26 5.23 -2.82 6.59
C VAL A 26 6.06 -1.59 6.26
N CYS A 27 5.82 -1.01 5.10
CA CYS A 27 6.47 0.23 4.70
C CYS A 27 5.58 1.43 5.04
N LEU A 28 6.08 2.34 5.87
CA LEU A 28 5.39 3.59 6.20
C LEU A 28 6.24 4.80 5.83
N ASP A 29 5.56 5.94 5.67
CA ASP A 29 6.19 7.20 5.32
C ASP A 29 6.99 7.83 6.46
N LYS A 30 7.83 8.82 6.12
CA LYS A 30 8.71 9.52 7.06
C LYS A 30 7.93 10.14 8.23
N ALA A 31 6.70 10.59 7.97
CA ALA A 31 5.80 11.12 8.99
C ALA A 31 5.39 10.09 10.08
N TYR A 32 5.64 8.81 9.86
CA TYR A 32 5.35 7.72 10.80
C TYR A 32 6.54 7.34 11.68
N ASP A 33 7.65 8.09 11.63
CA ASP A 33 8.82 7.87 12.48
C ASP A 33 8.54 8.33 13.93
N ILE A 34 7.63 7.62 14.60
CA ILE A 34 7.15 7.92 15.95
C ILE A 34 7.13 6.61 16.76
N THR A 35 7.65 6.63 17.98
CA THR A 35 7.86 5.41 18.81
C THR A 35 6.62 4.52 18.94
N TRP A 36 5.43 5.11 19.13
CA TRP A 36 4.20 4.34 19.30
C TRP A 36 3.80 3.59 18.01
N VAL A 37 4.16 4.09 16.83
CA VAL A 37 3.92 3.42 15.55
C VAL A 37 4.75 2.13 15.45
N TYR A 38 6.02 2.18 15.85
CA TYR A 38 6.88 0.99 15.87
C TYR A 38 6.33 -0.08 16.82
N ARG A 39 5.90 0.32 18.02
CA ARG A 39 5.27 -0.60 18.98
C ARG A 39 4.02 -1.25 18.39
N LEU A 40 3.09 -0.45 17.87
CA LEU A 40 1.87 -0.94 17.24
C LEU A 40 2.14 -1.96 16.12
N LEU A 41 3.14 -1.70 15.27
CA LEU A 41 3.49 -2.61 14.18
C LEU A 41 4.09 -3.93 14.70
N VAL A 42 4.98 -3.86 15.69
CA VAL A 42 5.61 -5.05 16.29
C VAL A 42 4.57 -5.89 17.02
N ASP A 43 3.68 -5.28 17.79
CA ASP A 43 2.59 -5.95 18.50
C ASP A 43 1.62 -6.63 17.51
N ALA A 44 1.38 -6.00 16.35
CA ALA A 44 0.63 -6.58 15.24
C ALA A 44 1.43 -7.63 14.42
N GLY A 45 2.64 -7.99 14.85
CA GLY A 45 3.48 -9.01 14.20
C GLY A 45 4.10 -8.59 12.87
N PHE A 46 4.29 -7.28 12.65
CA PHE A 46 4.95 -6.73 11.48
C PHE A 46 6.39 -6.31 11.76
N THR A 47 7.22 -6.36 10.72
CA THR A 47 8.56 -5.76 10.70
C THR A 47 8.45 -4.33 10.15
N PRO A 48 8.67 -3.29 10.97
CA PRO A 48 8.56 -1.91 10.53
C PRO A 48 9.68 -1.53 9.55
N HIS A 49 9.31 -0.94 8.43
CA HIS A 49 10.20 -0.33 7.45
C HIS A 49 9.80 1.13 7.25
N VAL A 50 10.10 1.96 8.24
CA VAL A 50 9.82 3.40 8.22
C VAL A 50 11.09 4.13 7.80
N ARG A 51 10.97 5.13 6.93
CA ARG A 51 12.10 6.01 6.61
C ARG A 51 12.34 6.93 7.80
N ALA A 52 13.52 6.88 8.41
CA ALA A 52 13.83 7.70 9.57
C ALA A 52 13.87 9.20 9.20
N ILE A 53 13.47 10.07 10.13
CA ILE A 53 13.38 11.52 9.86
C ILE A 53 14.77 12.12 9.61
N ARG A 54 15.76 11.58 10.31
CA ARG A 54 17.14 12.08 10.41
C ARG A 54 18.14 11.38 9.48
N GLU A 55 17.67 10.47 8.63
CA GLU A 55 18.54 9.75 7.71
C GLU A 55 18.59 10.52 6.38
N ASP A 56 19.75 11.08 6.06
CA ASP A 56 20.07 11.51 4.69
C ASP A 56 19.83 10.33 3.76
N ALA A 57 19.31 10.61 2.56
CA ALA A 57 18.87 9.58 1.62
C ALA A 57 20.01 8.60 1.30
N LEU A 58 20.13 7.54 2.09
CA LEU A 58 21.11 6.49 1.91
C LEU A 58 20.98 5.99 0.47
N ALA A 59 22.10 6.04 -0.25
CA ALA A 59 22.16 5.62 -1.64
C ALA A 59 21.49 4.26 -1.76
N ARG A 60 20.39 4.20 -2.54
CA ARG A 60 19.68 2.95 -2.80
C ARG A 60 20.72 1.96 -3.31
N ARG A 61 20.84 0.78 -2.68
CA ARG A 61 21.63 -0.31 -3.27
C ARG A 61 21.11 -0.55 -4.68
N GLN A 62 21.97 -0.33 -5.67
CA GLN A 62 21.66 -0.59 -7.07
C GLN A 62 21.18 -2.04 -7.20
N GLY A 63 20.12 -2.25 -7.99
CA GLY A 63 19.49 -3.56 -8.17
C GLY A 63 18.38 -3.92 -7.16
N THR A 64 18.15 -3.13 -6.10
CA THR A 64 17.03 -3.35 -5.18
C THR A 64 15.79 -2.54 -5.59
N ARG A 65 14.66 -3.20 -5.86
CA ARG A 65 13.38 -2.50 -6.09
C ARG A 65 12.83 -1.99 -4.76
N ALA A 66 12.40 -0.73 -4.75
CA ALA A 66 11.73 -0.17 -3.57
C ALA A 66 10.48 -0.99 -3.23
N ARG A 67 10.31 -1.32 -1.94
CA ARG A 67 9.18 -2.13 -1.46
C ARG A 67 7.81 -1.50 -1.77
N ARG A 68 7.75 -0.17 -1.93
CA ARG A 68 6.52 0.58 -2.28
C ARG A 68 6.15 0.55 -3.77
N TRP A 69 7.07 0.12 -4.64
CA TRP A 69 6.88 0.19 -6.09
C TRP A 69 5.59 -0.49 -6.57
N VAL A 70 5.16 -1.57 -5.92
CA VAL A 70 3.90 -2.25 -6.27
C VAL A 70 2.69 -1.32 -6.07
N VAL A 71 2.64 -0.56 -4.97
CA VAL A 71 1.54 0.39 -4.68
C VAL A 71 1.60 1.56 -5.65
N GLU A 72 2.78 2.14 -5.86
CA GLU A 72 2.99 3.27 -6.77
C GLU A 72 2.62 2.89 -8.21
N ARG A 73 2.99 1.69 -8.66
CA ARG A 73 2.61 1.16 -9.96
C ARG A 73 1.10 0.99 -10.08
N THR A 74 0.43 0.45 -9.06
CA THR A 74 -1.04 0.32 -9.06
C THR A 74 -1.72 1.68 -9.16
N HIS A 75 -1.25 2.68 -8.41
CA HIS A 75 -1.75 4.06 -8.56
C HIS A 75 -1.50 4.62 -9.97
N SER A 76 -0.34 4.35 -10.57
CA SER A 76 -0.07 4.76 -11.96
C SER A 76 -1.07 4.16 -12.96
N TRP A 77 -1.47 2.89 -12.77
CA TRP A 77 -2.53 2.28 -13.58
C TRP A 77 -3.89 2.91 -13.35
N LEU A 78 -4.27 3.17 -12.10
CA LEU A 78 -5.53 3.84 -11.76
C LEU A 78 -5.59 5.26 -12.34
N ASN A 79 -4.47 5.98 -12.35
CA ASN A 79 -4.38 7.34 -12.91
C ASN A 79 -4.59 7.38 -14.44
N ARG A 80 -4.49 6.24 -15.14
CA ARG A 80 -4.85 6.17 -16.58
C ARG A 80 -6.35 6.22 -16.84
N PHE A 81 -7.18 5.97 -15.82
CA PHE A 81 -8.62 6.13 -15.90
C PHE A 81 -8.98 7.58 -15.54
N ARG A 82 -9.10 8.45 -16.56
CA ARG A 82 -9.35 9.89 -16.37
C ARG A 82 -10.54 10.18 -15.46
N GLY A 83 -11.62 9.41 -15.57
CA GLY A 83 -12.81 9.55 -14.71
C GLY A 83 -12.50 9.31 -13.23
N LEU A 84 -11.61 8.37 -12.91
CA LEU A 84 -11.17 8.11 -11.53
C LEU A 84 -10.16 9.15 -11.03
N LEU A 85 -9.21 9.55 -11.89
CA LEU A 85 -8.20 10.56 -11.58
C LEU A 85 -8.84 11.91 -11.24
N VAL A 86 -9.77 12.36 -12.08
CA VAL A 86 -10.46 13.66 -11.92
C VAL A 86 -11.63 13.56 -10.93
N ARG A 87 -12.06 12.33 -10.58
CA ARG A 87 -13.26 12.07 -9.76
C ARG A 87 -14.53 12.69 -10.37
N TRP A 88 -14.83 12.32 -11.61
CA TRP A 88 -16.01 12.82 -12.35
C TRP A 88 -17.34 12.47 -11.67
N GLU A 89 -17.40 11.31 -11.01
CA GLU A 89 -18.61 10.85 -10.35
C GLU A 89 -18.99 11.76 -9.18
N LYS A 90 -20.18 12.37 -9.25
CA LYS A 90 -20.72 13.20 -8.16
C LYS A 90 -21.09 12.39 -6.93
N LYS A 91 -21.58 11.16 -7.14
CA LYS A 91 -22.00 10.26 -6.06
C LYS A 91 -20.86 9.33 -5.68
N THR A 92 -20.59 9.22 -4.37
CA THR A 92 -19.54 8.34 -3.82
C THR A 92 -19.73 6.88 -4.20
N VAL A 93 -20.98 6.40 -4.26
CA VAL A 93 -21.31 5.03 -4.68
C VAL A 93 -20.91 4.74 -6.13
N ASN A 94 -21.10 5.70 -7.04
CA ASN A 94 -20.69 5.54 -8.43
C ASN A 94 -19.16 5.56 -8.55
N TYR A 95 -18.50 6.46 -7.81
CA TYR A 95 -17.05 6.50 -7.77
C TYR A 95 -16.46 5.18 -7.28
N ALA A 96 -17.03 4.62 -6.22
CA ALA A 96 -16.64 3.32 -5.69
C ALA A 96 -16.86 2.19 -6.71
N GLY A 97 -18.00 2.19 -7.42
CA GLY A 97 -18.29 1.25 -8.51
C GLY A 97 -17.24 1.31 -9.63
N SER A 98 -16.95 2.51 -10.13
CA SER A 98 -15.93 2.74 -11.15
C SER A 98 -14.53 2.34 -10.68
N LEU A 99 -14.20 2.56 -9.40
CA LEU A 99 -12.93 2.15 -8.81
C LEU A 99 -12.81 0.62 -8.78
N HIS A 100 -13.86 -0.08 -8.35
CA HIS A 100 -13.89 -1.55 -8.36
C HIS A 100 -13.78 -2.10 -9.78
N LEU A 101 -14.47 -1.48 -10.76
CA LEU A 101 -14.38 -1.88 -12.15
C LEU A 101 -12.96 -1.72 -12.71
N ALA A 102 -12.29 -0.60 -12.43
CA ALA A 102 -10.90 -0.40 -12.83
C ALA A 102 -9.95 -1.41 -12.18
N CYS A 103 -10.13 -1.71 -10.89
CA CYS A 103 -9.36 -2.74 -10.18
C CYS A 103 -9.58 -4.14 -10.79
N ALA A 104 -10.82 -4.49 -11.14
CA ALA A 104 -11.13 -5.75 -11.81
C ALA A 104 -10.45 -5.82 -13.18
N TYR A 105 -10.61 -4.79 -14.01
CA TYR A 105 -9.97 -4.70 -15.33
C TYR A 105 -8.45 -4.84 -15.25
N ILE A 106 -7.80 -4.10 -14.35
CA ILE A 106 -6.35 -4.18 -14.14
C ILE A 106 -5.95 -5.61 -13.75
N THR A 107 -6.66 -6.23 -12.82
CA THR A 107 -6.38 -7.59 -12.36
C THR A 107 -6.46 -8.59 -13.52
N PHE A 108 -7.56 -8.59 -14.29
CA PHE A 108 -7.74 -9.50 -15.42
C PHE A 108 -6.72 -9.25 -16.54
N ALA A 109 -6.41 -7.99 -16.86
CA ALA A 109 -5.41 -7.63 -17.86
C ALA A 109 -3.98 -7.96 -17.44
N ARG A 110 -3.68 -8.05 -16.13
CA ARG A 110 -2.37 -8.49 -15.63
C ARG A 110 -2.28 -10.01 -15.50
N ALA A 111 -3.42 -10.69 -15.35
CA ALA A 111 -3.51 -12.14 -15.36
C ALA A 111 -3.48 -12.75 -16.78
N GLY A 112 -3.49 -11.93 -17.84
CA GLY A 112 -3.56 -12.41 -19.22
C GLY A 112 -4.94 -12.98 -19.59
N LEU A 113 -5.99 -12.55 -18.89
CA LEU A 113 -7.37 -12.97 -19.13
C LEU A 113 -8.12 -11.98 -20.04
N LEU A 114 -7.47 -10.88 -20.43
CA LEU A 114 -7.97 -9.89 -21.38
C LEU A 114 -6.88 -9.66 -22.42
N GLY A 115 -7.09 -10.21 -23.62
CA GLY A 115 -6.15 -10.12 -24.76
C GLY A 115 -4.77 -10.64 -24.44
#